data_AF-A0A0E2YXP4-F1
#
_entry.id   AF-A0A0E2YXP4-F1
#
_cell.length_a   1.000
_cell.length_b   1.000
_cell.length_c   1.000
_cell.angle_alpha   90.00
_cell.angle_beta   90.00
_cell.angle_gamma   90.00
#
_symmetry.space_group_name_H-M   'P 1'
#
loop_
_entity.id
_entity.type
_entity.pdbx_description
1 polymer ?
#
loop_
_entity_poly.entity_id
_entity_poly.type
_entity_poly.pdbx_seq_one_letter_code
_entity_poly.pdbx_strand_id
1 'polypeptide(L)'
;MGLGLAGVVPDAKTMWSFREELKENHLMDRLFARFDECLRELEVELKSGQIIDATFVSVPKQRNTREENKMIKEDAVPIEWGQNPHKLAQKDIDARWTKKNSESFYGYK
;
A
#
# COMPACT_ATOMS: atom_id res chain seq x y z
N MET A 1 -14.11 23.25 -6.15
CA MET A 1 -15.34 22.59 -5.65
C MET A 1 -15.09 21.09 -5.64
N GLY A 2 -14.46 20.63 -4.54
CA GLY A 2 -14.01 19.26 -4.36
C GLY A 2 -15.18 18.34 -4.04
N LEU A 3 -15.02 17.08 -4.42
CA LEU A 3 -15.95 15.97 -4.19
C LEU A 3 -16.57 16.08 -2.79
N GLY A 4 -17.88 16.33 -2.74
CA GLY A 4 -18.62 16.27 -1.48
C GLY A 4 -18.49 14.88 -0.87
N LEU A 5 -18.65 14.79 0.44
CA LEU A 5 -18.58 13.57 1.26
C LEU A 5 -19.56 12.44 0.83
N ALA A 6 -20.32 12.63 -0.26
CA ALA A 6 -21.23 11.69 -0.90
C ALA A 6 -20.93 11.46 -2.40
N GLY A 7 -19.72 11.80 -2.87
CA GLY A 7 -19.31 11.61 -4.25
C GLY A 7 -19.01 10.14 -4.59
N VAL A 8 -19.37 9.73 -5.80
CA VAL A 8 -19.01 8.41 -6.37
C VAL A 8 -17.50 8.24 -6.26
N VAL A 9 -17.05 7.23 -5.52
CA VAL A 9 -15.63 6.87 -5.46
C VAL A 9 -15.21 6.45 -6.86
N PRO A 10 -14.23 7.12 -7.49
CA PRO A 10 -13.76 6.74 -8.81
C PRO A 10 -13.25 5.30 -8.76
N ASP A 11 -13.59 4.51 -9.78
CA ASP A 11 -13.05 3.15 -9.87
C ASP A 11 -11.53 3.17 -10.11
N ALA A 12 -10.89 2.02 -9.95
CA ALA A 12 -9.44 1.89 -10.06
C ALA A 12 -8.89 2.39 -11.41
N LYS A 13 -9.66 2.23 -12.49
CA LYS A 13 -9.27 2.65 -13.84
C LYS A 13 -9.32 4.18 -14.00
N THR A 14 -10.32 4.81 -13.39
CA THR A 14 -10.47 6.26 -13.37
C THR A 14 -9.32 6.90 -12.58
N MET A 15 -8.97 6.32 -11.42
CA MET A 15 -7.82 6.76 -10.63
C MET A 15 -6.49 6.58 -11.38
N TRP A 16 -6.32 5.47 -12.10
CA TRP A 16 -5.13 5.23 -12.91
C TRP A 16 -4.99 6.25 -14.04
N SER A 17 -6.07 6.51 -14.77
CA SER A 17 -6.05 7.46 -15.90
C SER A 17 -5.74 8.89 -15.42
N PHE A 18 -6.34 9.30 -14.30
CA PHE A 18 -6.04 10.57 -13.65
C PHE A 18 -4.57 10.69 -13.23
N ARG A 19 -3.99 9.63 -12.67
CA ARG A 19 -2.57 9.59 -12.29
C ARG A 19 -1.65 9.72 -13.50
N GLU A 20 -1.94 9.00 -14.59
CA GLU A 20 -1.13 9.08 -15.81
C GLU A 20 -1.22 10.46 -16.44
N GLU A 21 -2.41 11.08 -16.47
CA GLU A 21 -2.58 12.45 -16.99
C GLU A 21 -1.77 13.48 -16.18
N LEU A 22 -1.74 13.37 -14.85
CA LEU A 22 -0.90 14.21 -13.99
C LEU A 22 0.59 14.03 -14.26
N LYS A 23 1.01 12.80 -14.58
CA LYS A 23 2.40 12.45 -14.89
C LYS A 23 2.82 12.97 -16.26
N GLU A 24 2.00 12.76 -17.29
CA GLU A 24 2.25 13.25 -18.65
C GLU A 24 2.40 14.78 -18.69
N ASN A 25 1.56 15.48 -17.92
CA ASN A 25 1.61 16.94 -17.82
C ASN A 25 2.65 17.46 -16.81
N HIS A 26 3.45 16.57 -16.19
CA HIS A 26 4.47 16.93 -15.20
C HIS A 26 3.93 17.80 -14.05
N LEU A 27 2.67 17.57 -13.66
CA LEU A 27 1.96 18.41 -12.69
C LEU A 27 2.17 17.96 -11.25
N MET A 28 2.69 16.75 -11.03
CA MET A 28 2.86 16.14 -9.72
C MET A 28 3.63 17.07 -8.77
N ASP A 29 4.81 17.54 -9.16
CA ASP A 29 5.65 18.39 -8.29
C ASP A 29 4.96 19.70 -7.92
N ARG A 30 4.24 20.31 -8.88
CA ARG A 30 3.50 21.56 -8.65
C ARG A 30 2.31 21.36 -7.72
N LEU A 31 1.62 20.22 -7.83
CA LEU A 31 0.52 19.83 -6.94
C LEU A 31 1.02 19.58 -5.53
N PHE A 32 2.13 18.86 -5.37
CA PHE A 32 2.74 18.63 -4.06
C PHE A 32 3.22 19.93 -3.41
N ALA A 33 3.86 20.83 -4.17
CA ALA A 33 4.26 22.13 -3.64
C ALA A 33 3.07 22.96 -3.12
N ARG A 34 1.96 22.99 -3.87
CA ARG A 34 0.70 23.64 -3.46
C ARG A 34 0.09 22.99 -2.21
N PHE A 35 0.13 21.66 -2.15
CA PHE A 35 -0.37 20.91 -1.01
C PHE A 35 0.46 21.17 0.24
N ASP A 36 1.78 21.20 0.11
CA ASP A 36 2.71 21.53 1.19
C ASP A 36 2.51 22.98 1.69
N GLU A 37 2.24 23.94 0.79
CA GLU A 37 1.87 25.30 1.15
C GLU A 37 0.59 25.32 2.03
N CYS A 38 -0.47 24.61 1.61
CA CYS A 38 -1.70 24.51 2.40
C CYS A 38 -1.47 23.85 3.77
N LEU A 39 -0.59 22.84 3.85
CA LEU A 39 -0.27 22.20 5.12
C LEU A 39 0.51 23.12 6.06
N ARG A 40 1.43 23.94 5.51
CA ARG A 40 2.12 24.98 6.27
C ARG A 40 1.16 26.04 6.81
N GLU A 41 0.16 26.46 6.02
CA GLU A 41 -0.90 27.38 6.48
C GLU A 41 -1.72 26.80 7.64
N LEU A 42 -1.87 25.47 7.69
CA LEU A 42 -2.55 24.75 8.76
C LEU A 42 -1.65 24.45 9.97
N GLU A 43 -0.42 24.97 10.01
CA GLU A 43 0.63 24.62 10.99
C GLU A 43 0.95 23.12 11.05
N VAL A 44 0.59 22.36 10.00
CA VAL A 44 0.93 20.96 9.83
C VAL A 44 2.29 20.90 9.15
N GLU A 45 3.34 20.94 9.96
CA GLU A 45 4.72 20.88 9.48
C GLU A 45 5.07 19.44 9.08
N LEU A 46 4.77 19.02 7.84
CA LEU A 46 5.28 17.77 7.28
C LEU A 46 6.79 17.91 7.07
N LYS A 47 7.58 17.59 8.09
CA LYS A 47 9.02 17.40 7.88
C LYS A 47 9.17 16.19 6.97
N SER A 48 9.89 16.33 5.86
CA SER A 48 10.17 15.19 4.97
C SER A 48 10.72 14.02 5.79
N GLY A 49 10.00 12.90 5.84
CA GLY A 49 10.32 11.75 6.71
C GLY A 49 9.44 11.61 7.96
N GLN A 50 8.47 12.49 8.19
CA GLN A 50 7.42 12.25 9.17
C GLN A 50 6.47 11.19 8.63
N ILE A 51 6.53 10.01 9.24
CA ILE A 51 5.58 8.93 8.99
C ILE A 51 4.22 9.45 9.48
N ILE A 52 3.44 10.05 8.57
CA ILE A 52 1.99 10.17 8.73
C ILE A 52 1.53 8.75 9.02
N ASP A 53 0.85 8.55 10.15
CA ASP A 53 0.61 7.24 10.76
C ASP A 53 0.46 6.14 9.70
N ALA A 54 1.54 5.38 9.43
CA ALA A 54 1.53 4.37 8.39
C ALA A 54 0.46 3.37 8.81
N THR A 55 -0.68 3.44 8.12
CA THR A 55 -1.82 2.60 8.41
C THR A 55 -1.49 1.28 7.75
N PHE A 56 -1.17 0.26 8.53
CA PHE A 56 -0.91 -1.06 7.98
C PHE A 56 -2.13 -1.52 7.19
N VAL A 57 -1.89 -1.97 5.97
CA VAL A 57 -2.92 -2.65 5.20
C VAL A 57 -2.92 -4.09 5.68
N SER A 58 -3.85 -4.42 6.58
CA SER A 58 -4.01 -5.80 7.07
C SER A 58 -4.55 -6.69 5.97
N VAL A 59 -3.98 -7.88 5.83
CA VAL A 59 -4.45 -8.90 4.88
C VAL A 59 -4.82 -10.20 5.60
N PRO A 60 -5.68 -11.04 4.99
CA PRO A 60 -6.00 -12.35 5.56
C PRO A 60 -4.75 -13.21 5.77
N LYS A 61 -4.63 -13.78 6.97
CA LYS A 61 -3.55 -14.72 7.30
C LYS A 61 -3.74 -16.01 6.50
N GLN A 62 -2.74 -16.37 5.71
CA GLN A 62 -2.80 -17.56 4.87
C GLN A 62 -2.56 -18.84 5.68
N ARG A 63 -3.29 -19.91 5.34
CA ARG A 63 -3.00 -21.27 5.84
C ARG A 63 -1.76 -21.81 5.12
N ASN A 64 -0.61 -21.58 5.72
CA ASN A 64 0.69 -22.11 5.31
C ASN A 64 1.27 -22.94 6.47
N THR A 65 2.02 -23.98 6.14
CA THR A 65 2.83 -24.75 7.09
C THR A 65 4.02 -23.91 7.60
N ARG A 66 4.72 -24.40 8.63
CA ARG A 66 5.88 -23.68 9.19
C ARG A 66 7.03 -23.62 8.20
N GLU A 67 7.20 -24.69 7.43
CA GLU A 67 8.22 -24.87 6.41
C GLU A 67 7.96 -23.92 5.23
N GLU A 68 6.71 -23.84 4.75
CA GLU A 68 6.29 -22.87 3.72
C GLU A 68 6.53 -21.43 4.17
N ASN A 69 6.15 -21.08 5.41
CA ASN A 69 6.40 -19.73 5.95
C ASN A 69 7.89 -19.41 6.08
N LYS A 70 8.74 -20.41 6.38
CA LYS A 70 10.19 -20.22 6.45
C LYS A 70 10.76 -19.88 5.07
N MET A 71 10.34 -20.61 4.02
CA MET A 71 10.74 -20.33 2.64
C MET A 71 10.31 -18.92 2.20
N ILE A 72 9.05 -18.55 2.44
CA ILE A 72 8.52 -17.21 2.08
C ILE A 72 9.31 -16.10 2.78
N LYS A 73 9.74 -16.33 4.03
CA LYS A 73 10.55 -15.37 4.79
C LYS A 73 11.96 -15.20 4.22
N GLU A 74 12.47 -16.20 3.50
CA GLU A 74 13.75 -16.18 2.77
C GLU A 74 13.54 -15.72 1.31
N ASP A 75 12.38 -15.12 1.00
CA ASP A 75 11.95 -14.69 -0.34
C ASP A 75 11.95 -15.83 -1.39
N ALA A 76 11.76 -17.06 -0.90
CA ALA A 76 11.66 -18.27 -1.71
C ALA A 76 10.22 -18.81 -1.73
N VAL A 77 9.84 -19.41 -2.86
CA VAL A 77 8.52 -20.03 -3.04
C VAL A 77 8.65 -21.55 -3.01
N PRO A 78 7.78 -22.27 -2.26
CA PRO A 78 7.75 -23.73 -2.28
C PRO A 78 7.56 -24.28 -3.71
N ILE A 79 8.40 -25.24 -4.10
CA ILE A 79 8.37 -25.84 -5.45
C ILE A 79 6.98 -26.43 -5.78
N GLU A 80 6.32 -27.01 -4.77
CA GLU A 80 4.96 -27.56 -4.90
C GLU A 80 3.91 -26.51 -5.32
N TRP A 81 4.14 -25.23 -5.02
CA TRP A 81 3.25 -24.16 -5.46
C TRP A 81 3.49 -23.84 -6.93
N GLY A 82 4.74 -23.89 -7.40
CA GLY A 82 5.08 -23.75 -8.82
C GLY A 82 4.48 -24.85 -9.70
N GLN A 83 4.28 -26.06 -9.15
CA GLN A 83 3.58 -27.16 -9.83
C GLN A 83 2.07 -26.93 -9.99
N ASN A 84 1.49 -26.01 -9.22
CA ASN A 84 0.08 -25.65 -9.31
C ASN A 84 -0.08 -24.12 -9.45
N PRO A 85 -0.06 -23.59 -10.69
CA PRO A 85 -0.11 -22.16 -10.95
C PRO A 85 -1.31 -21.45 -10.31
N HIS A 86 -2.46 -22.12 -10.22
CA HIS A 86 -3.66 -21.58 -9.58
C HIS A 86 -3.49 -21.43 -8.07
N LYS A 87 -2.81 -22.37 -7.41
CA LYS A 87 -2.46 -22.26 -5.99
C LYS A 87 -1.51 -21.10 -5.76
N LEU A 88 -0.47 -20.95 -6.60
CA LEU A 88 0.49 -19.86 -6.48
C LEU A 88 -0.16 -18.48 -6.61
N ALA A 89 -1.07 -18.30 -7.59
CA ALA A 89 -1.77 -17.03 -7.79
C ALA A 89 -2.66 -16.61 -6.60
N GLN A 90 -3.09 -17.56 -5.77
CA GLN A 90 -3.87 -17.29 -4.55
C GLN A 90 -2.99 -17.01 -3.32
N LYS A 91 -1.69 -17.27 -3.40
CA LYS A 91 -0.76 -17.11 -2.29
C LYS A 91 -0.13 -15.73 -2.31
N ASP A 92 -0.11 -15.10 -1.14
CA ASP A 92 0.51 -13.80 -0.91
C ASP A 92 1.85 -14.08 -0.24
N ILE A 93 2.91 -13.92 -1.04
CA ILE A 93 4.30 -14.16 -0.64
C ILE A 93 4.98 -12.88 -0.15
N ASP A 94 4.28 -11.74 -0.17
CA ASP A 94 4.84 -10.42 0.09
C ASP A 94 4.41 -9.88 1.46
N ALA A 95 3.23 -10.27 1.96
CA ALA A 95 2.78 -9.90 3.29
C ALA A 95 3.76 -10.37 4.38
N ARG A 96 3.96 -9.53 5.40
CA ARG A 96 4.86 -9.83 6.53
C ARG A 96 4.17 -9.57 7.87
N TRP A 97 4.67 -10.25 8.89
CA TRP A 97 4.33 -9.92 10.27
C TRP A 97 5.11 -8.69 10.73
N THR A 98 4.43 -7.74 11.34
CA THR A 98 5.01 -6.51 11.88
C THR A 98 4.39 -6.17 13.24
N LYS A 99 5.03 -5.29 14.00
CA LYS A 99 4.59 -4.89 15.34
C LYS A 99 4.54 -3.37 15.46
N LYS A 100 3.42 -2.82 15.93
CA LYS A 100 3.23 -1.39 16.25
C LYS A 100 2.47 -1.28 17.56
N ASN A 101 2.92 -0.39 18.44
CA ASN A 101 2.29 -0.15 19.75
C ASN A 101 2.01 -1.45 20.53
N SER A 102 2.95 -2.39 20.50
CA SER A 102 2.84 -3.71 21.12
C SER A 102 1.85 -4.71 20.49
N GLU A 103 1.09 -4.31 19.48
CA GLU A 103 0.19 -5.17 18.72
C GLU A 103 0.85 -5.71 17.45
N SER A 104 0.49 -6.94 17.07
CA SER A 104 1.05 -7.62 15.89
C SER A 104 0.07 -7.58 14.73
N PHE A 105 0.54 -7.11 13.58
CA PHE A 105 -0.23 -6.98 12.34
C PHE A 105 0.37 -7.90 11.27
N TYR A 106 -0.48 -8.47 10.41
CA TYR A 106 -0.06 -9.21 9.23
C TYR A 106 -0.55 -8.47 8.00
N GLY A 107 0.37 -8.04 7.15
CA GLY A 107 0.04 -7.17 6.03
C GLY A 107 1.23 -6.40 5.49
N TYR A 108 0.92 -5.26 4.89
CA TYR A 108 1.89 -4.36 4.27
C TYR A 108 2.13 -3.14 5.15
N LYS A 109 3.38 -2.65 5.13
CA LYS A 109 3.78 -1.39 5.77
C LYS A 109 3.71 -0.25 4.77
#